data_AF-A0A930RSI4-F1
#
_entry.id   AF-A0A930RSI4-F1
#
_cell.length_a   1.000
_cell.length_b   1.000
_cell.length_c   1.000
_cell.angle_alpha   90.00
_cell.angle_beta   90.00
_cell.angle_gamma   90.00
#
_symmetry.space_group_name_H-M   'P 1'
#
loop_
_entity.id
_entity.type
_entity.pdbx_description
1 polymer ?
#
loop_
_entity_poly.entity_id
_entity_poly.type
_entity_poly.pdbx_seq_one_letter_code
_entity_poly.pdbx_strand_id
1 'polypeptide(L)'
;MKKIAAKVFLISAGFLFLGACGNTKKSAESTVQEVQDTLPVVVQQLNDIQALENSLQSDWESDIHEDYTMANYAKKTGKVFTNIQERQQLLKSMQKSLKVLSDDATRLSNLKDKNLPSAEIQIVVSNLQSIVNHLKNYSEMSQKQLEKEAEFFVSISGGKQTTDELRALIIEVNNSANERQQIIEEINSPISELDRPIRILKARLANNGKGE
;
A
#
# COMPACT_ATOMS: atom_id res chain seq x y z
N MET A 1 25.89 -1.99 5.92
CA MET A 1 25.33 -3.25 5.37
C MET A 1 24.57 -4.00 6.45
N LYS A 2 23.25 -4.14 6.31
CA LYS A 2 22.51 -5.24 6.96
C LYS A 2 21.64 -5.90 5.90
N LYS A 3 21.87 -7.21 5.76
CA LYS A 3 21.36 -8.08 4.69
C LYS A 3 19.86 -8.24 4.85
N ILE A 4 19.10 -8.02 3.79
CA ILE A 4 17.69 -8.41 3.74
C ILE A 4 17.63 -9.76 3.06
N ALA A 5 17.42 -10.80 3.85
CA ALA A 5 17.07 -12.11 3.34
C ALA A 5 15.68 -11.99 2.71
N ALA A 6 15.59 -12.14 1.39
CA ALA A 6 14.33 -12.31 0.69
C ALA A 6 13.67 -13.59 1.21
N LYS A 7 12.70 -13.44 2.12
CA LYS A 7 11.82 -14.54 2.51
C LYS A 7 10.68 -14.58 1.50
N VAL A 8 10.73 -15.58 0.63
CA VAL A 8 9.61 -16.02 -0.22
C VAL A 8 8.39 -16.24 0.67
N PHE A 9 7.32 -15.48 0.41
CA PHE A 9 6.05 -15.63 1.11
C PHE A 9 5.32 -16.86 0.55
N LEU A 10 5.30 -17.95 1.32
CA LEU A 10 4.44 -19.10 1.05
C LEU A 10 2.99 -18.67 1.30
N ILE A 11 2.20 -18.60 0.22
CA ILE A 11 0.74 -18.47 0.30
C ILE A 11 0.21 -19.76 0.92
N SER A 12 0.02 -19.78 2.24
CA SER A 12 -0.66 -20.87 2.92
C SER A 12 -2.17 -20.73 2.69
N ALA A 13 -2.66 -21.39 1.64
CA ALA A 13 -4.07 -21.74 1.54
C ALA A 13 -4.40 -22.75 2.65
N GLY A 14 -5.15 -22.33 3.66
CA GLY A 14 -5.56 -23.18 4.78
C GLY A 14 -7.04 -23.06 5.06
N PHE A 15 -7.86 -23.86 4.38
CA PHE A 15 -9.20 -24.22 4.84
C PHE A 15 -9.09 -25.25 5.97
N LEU A 16 -9.65 -24.97 7.16
CA LEU A 16 -10.20 -25.99 8.07
C LEU A 16 -11.31 -25.38 8.94
N PHE A 17 -12.54 -25.88 8.75
CA PHE A 17 -13.67 -25.70 9.66
C PHE A 17 -13.70 -26.83 10.72
N LEU A 18 -14.35 -26.52 11.85
CA LEU A 18 -14.90 -27.40 12.92
C LEU A 18 -14.10 -27.53 14.23
N GLY A 19 -14.65 -26.88 15.29
CA GLY A 19 -14.24 -26.90 16.69
C GLY A 19 -14.76 -25.65 17.44
N ALA A 20 -16.07 -25.55 17.64
CA ALA A 20 -16.84 -24.28 17.72
C ALA A 20 -16.68 -23.35 18.96
N CYS A 21 -15.65 -23.49 19.80
CA CYS A 21 -15.27 -22.45 20.78
C CYS A 21 -13.74 -22.34 20.94
N GLY A 22 -13.01 -23.46 20.80
CA GLY A 22 -11.54 -23.43 20.77
C GLY A 22 -10.96 -22.88 19.46
N ASN A 23 -11.62 -23.17 18.32
CA ASN A 23 -11.13 -22.74 17.01
C ASN A 23 -11.46 -21.28 16.71
N THR A 24 -12.55 -20.73 17.24
CA THR A 24 -12.98 -19.34 17.03
C THR A 24 -11.99 -18.36 17.66
N LYS A 25 -11.60 -18.59 18.93
CA LYS A 25 -10.54 -17.81 19.59
C LYS A 25 -9.20 -17.91 18.87
N LYS A 26 -8.74 -19.13 18.55
CA LYS A 26 -7.48 -19.34 17.84
C LYS A 26 -7.49 -18.69 16.45
N SER A 27 -8.64 -18.72 15.77
CA SER A 27 -8.83 -18.00 14.50
C SER A 27 -8.72 -16.49 14.70
N ALA A 28 -9.33 -15.93 15.75
CA ALA A 28 -9.19 -14.50 16.07
C ALA A 28 -7.71 -14.13 16.31
N GLU A 29 -7.00 -14.92 17.13
CA GLU A 29 -5.57 -14.69 17.42
C GLU A 29 -4.70 -14.77 16.17
N SER A 30 -4.90 -15.78 15.31
CA SER A 30 -4.19 -15.91 14.03
C SER A 30 -4.45 -14.71 13.13
N THR A 31 -5.71 -14.32 13.00
CA THR A 31 -6.09 -13.21 12.11
C THR A 31 -5.53 -11.87 12.61
N VAL A 32 -5.54 -11.63 13.92
CA VAL A 32 -4.91 -10.44 14.50
C VAL A 32 -3.40 -10.45 14.26
N GLN A 33 -2.73 -11.61 14.33
CA GLN A 33 -1.32 -11.71 14.01
C GLN A 33 -1.05 -11.46 12.52
N GLU A 34 -1.88 -12.00 11.62
CA GLU A 34 -1.81 -11.74 10.18
C GLU A 34 -1.92 -10.24 9.86
N VAL A 35 -2.81 -9.51 10.55
CA VAL A 35 -2.90 -8.04 10.46
C VAL A 35 -1.61 -7.36 10.93
N GLN A 36 -1.05 -7.80 12.07
CA GLN A 36 0.21 -7.26 12.60
C GLN A 36 1.41 -7.49 11.68
N ASP A 37 1.40 -8.59 10.93
CA ASP A 37 2.48 -8.93 10.01
C ASP A 37 2.31 -8.20 8.67
N THR A 38 1.07 -8.00 8.21
CA THR A 38 0.77 -7.42 6.89
C THR A 38 0.74 -5.89 6.89
N LEU A 39 0.25 -5.24 7.94
CA LEU A 39 0.17 -3.77 7.98
C LEU A 39 1.54 -3.08 7.82
N PRO A 40 2.63 -3.50 8.48
CA PRO A 40 3.96 -2.92 8.27
C PRO A 40 4.47 -3.09 6.84
N VAL A 41 4.09 -4.18 6.15
CA VAL A 41 4.45 -4.40 4.74
C VAL A 41 3.80 -3.34 3.84
N VAL A 42 2.53 -3.01 4.09
CA VAL A 42 1.82 -1.94 3.36
C VAL A 42 2.48 -0.58 3.62
N VAL A 43 2.84 -0.28 4.88
CA VAL A 43 3.54 0.97 5.24
C VAL A 43 4.90 1.06 4.53
N GLN A 44 5.66 -0.03 4.49
CA GLN A 44 6.94 -0.06 3.78
C GLN A 44 6.76 0.18 2.29
N GLN A 45 5.79 -0.48 1.64
CA GLN A 45 5.51 -0.29 0.22
C GLN A 45 5.13 1.16 -0.10
N LEU A 46 4.34 1.80 0.77
CA LEU A 46 4.00 3.22 0.63
C LEU A 46 5.25 4.11 0.72
N ASN A 47 6.13 3.86 1.68
CA ASN A 47 7.39 4.60 1.83
C ASN A 47 8.31 4.40 0.63
N ASP A 48 8.39 3.18 0.09
CA ASP A 48 9.20 2.86 -1.09
C ASP A 48 8.67 3.60 -2.34
N ILE A 49 7.34 3.68 -2.49
CA ILE A 49 6.72 4.47 -3.57
C ILE A 49 7.08 5.95 -3.45
N GLN A 50 6.98 6.54 -2.25
CA GLN A 50 7.34 7.95 -2.02
C GLN A 50 8.83 8.21 -2.25
N ALA A 51 9.70 7.26 -1.86
CA ALA A 51 11.14 7.38 -2.12
C ALA A 51 11.43 7.42 -3.63
N LEU A 52 10.79 6.55 -4.42
CA LEU A 52 10.91 6.56 -5.87
C LEU A 52 10.38 7.85 -6.49
N GLU A 53 9.24 8.34 -6.02
CA GLU A 53 8.69 9.62 -6.48
C GLU A 53 9.62 10.79 -6.19
N ASN A 54 10.23 10.84 -5.01
CA ASN A 54 11.22 11.86 -4.67
C ASN A 54 12.48 11.80 -5.56
N SER A 55 12.83 10.61 -6.09
CA SER A 55 13.95 10.45 -7.02
C SER A 55 13.61 10.72 -8.49
N LEU A 56 12.33 10.85 -8.85
CA LEU A 56 11.89 10.98 -10.25
C LEU A 56 12.53 12.19 -10.94
N GLN A 57 12.65 13.31 -10.24
CA GLN A 57 13.28 14.52 -10.78
C GLN A 57 14.76 14.28 -11.11
N SER A 58 15.51 13.66 -10.20
CA SER A 58 16.92 13.33 -10.46
C SER A 58 17.10 12.27 -11.54
N ASP A 59 16.17 11.32 -11.64
CA ASP A 59 16.15 10.33 -12.73
C ASP A 59 15.96 11.01 -14.08
N TRP A 60 15.04 11.99 -14.14
CA TRP A 60 14.80 12.77 -15.36
C TRP A 60 16.00 13.63 -15.75
N GLU A 61 16.61 14.34 -14.80
CA GLU A 61 17.81 15.14 -15.05
C GLU A 61 18.96 14.28 -15.57
N SER A 62 19.11 13.08 -15.03
CA SER A 62 20.12 12.13 -15.49
C SER A 62 19.82 11.61 -16.90
N ASP A 63 18.57 11.29 -17.22
CA ASP A 63 18.18 10.87 -18.56
C ASP A 63 18.43 11.99 -19.60
N ILE A 64 18.12 13.25 -19.26
CA ILE A 64 18.42 14.42 -20.12
C ILE A 64 19.94 14.60 -20.31
N HIS A 65 20.73 14.38 -19.25
CA HIS A 65 22.19 14.49 -19.35
C HIS A 65 22.78 13.43 -20.28
N GLU A 66 22.23 12.22 -20.26
CA GLU A 66 22.66 11.11 -21.12
C GLU A 66 22.15 11.25 -22.57
N ASP A 67 20.92 11.75 -22.75
CA ASP A 67 20.30 12.04 -24.04
C ASP A 67 19.44 13.32 -23.94
N TYR A 68 20.01 14.46 -24.34
CA TYR A 68 19.33 15.76 -24.30
C TYR A 68 18.05 15.79 -25.15
N THR A 69 17.98 14.97 -26.20
CA THR A 69 16.78 14.90 -27.04
C THR A 69 15.72 13.99 -26.45
N MET A 70 16.07 13.19 -25.44
CA MET A 70 15.21 12.18 -24.84
C MET A 70 14.57 11.26 -25.90
N ALA A 71 15.28 11.00 -26.99
CA ALA A 71 14.75 10.22 -28.13
C ALA A 71 14.37 8.80 -27.71
N ASN A 72 15.03 8.28 -26.68
CA ASN A 72 14.73 6.97 -26.10
C ASN A 72 13.39 6.91 -25.33
N TYR A 73 12.77 8.05 -25.01
CA TYR A 73 11.47 8.07 -24.33
C TYR A 73 10.34 7.54 -25.19
N ALA A 74 10.40 7.70 -26.52
CA ALA A 74 9.45 7.06 -27.45
C ALA A 74 9.41 5.53 -27.31
N LYS A 75 10.48 4.91 -26.82
CA LYS A 75 10.59 3.47 -26.57
C LYS A 75 10.26 3.08 -25.13
N LYS A 76 9.86 4.03 -24.28
CA LYS A 76 9.63 3.86 -22.84
C LYS A 76 10.86 3.29 -22.12
N THR A 77 12.03 3.83 -22.48
CA THR A 77 13.32 3.47 -21.88
C THR A 77 13.98 4.69 -21.25
N GLY A 78 14.72 4.48 -20.16
CA GLY A 78 15.30 5.54 -19.33
C GLY A 78 15.12 5.23 -17.85
N LYS A 79 15.78 6.02 -17.00
CA LYS A 79 15.62 5.95 -15.54
C LYS A 79 14.20 6.32 -15.12
N VAL A 80 13.58 7.32 -15.76
CA VAL A 80 12.18 7.70 -15.46
C VAL A 80 11.20 6.55 -15.72
N PHE A 81 11.40 5.77 -16.78
CA PHE A 81 10.54 4.62 -17.09
C PHE A 81 10.82 3.42 -16.18
N THR A 82 12.07 3.23 -15.75
CA THR A 82 12.43 2.23 -14.73
C THR A 82 11.73 2.57 -13.41
N ASN A 83 11.80 3.83 -13.00
CA ASN A 83 11.12 4.37 -11.83
C ASN A 83 9.60 4.17 -11.88
N ILE A 84 8.95 4.54 -13.00
CA ILE A 84 7.51 4.31 -13.22
C ILE A 84 7.18 2.82 -13.08
N GLN A 85 7.96 1.94 -13.71
CA GLN A 85 7.74 0.50 -13.65
C GLN A 85 7.86 -0.04 -12.22
N GLU A 86 8.85 0.39 -11.46
CA GLU A 86 9.04 -0.01 -10.07
C GLU A 86 7.88 0.44 -9.18
N ARG A 87 7.43 1.70 -9.32
CA ARG A 87 6.23 2.19 -8.63
C ARG A 87 4.98 1.38 -9.01
N GLN A 88 4.80 1.03 -10.28
CA GLN A 88 3.68 0.16 -10.72
C GLN A 88 3.75 -1.24 -10.08
N GLN A 89 4.95 -1.82 -9.94
CA GLN A 89 5.12 -3.13 -9.29
C GLN A 89 4.82 -3.06 -7.80
N LEU A 90 5.28 -2.02 -7.11
CA LEU A 90 4.99 -1.77 -5.70
C LEU A 90 3.49 -1.57 -5.47
N LEU A 91 2.80 -0.79 -6.31
CA LEU A 91 1.35 -0.63 -6.24
C LEU A 91 0.61 -1.97 -6.38
N LYS A 92 0.99 -2.81 -7.35
CA LYS A 92 0.41 -4.15 -7.51
C LYS A 92 0.64 -5.03 -6.27
N SER A 93 1.81 -4.93 -5.65
CA SER A 93 2.12 -5.64 -4.40
C SER A 93 1.31 -5.11 -3.22
N MET A 94 1.15 -3.80 -3.15
CA MET A 94 0.34 -3.12 -2.13
C MET A 94 -1.13 -3.51 -2.25
N GLN A 95 -1.70 -3.53 -3.45
CA GLN A 95 -3.08 -3.99 -3.69
C GLN A 95 -3.32 -5.42 -3.19
N LYS A 96 -2.36 -6.33 -3.38
CA LYS A 96 -2.44 -7.70 -2.84
C LYS A 96 -2.43 -7.70 -1.31
N SER A 97 -1.56 -6.90 -0.71
CA SER A 97 -1.44 -6.78 0.76
C SER A 97 -2.71 -6.15 1.37
N LEU A 98 -3.27 -5.13 0.73
CA LEU A 98 -4.55 -4.52 1.08
C LEU A 98 -5.72 -5.49 0.94
N LYS A 99 -5.68 -6.40 -0.03
CA LYS A 99 -6.66 -7.48 -0.14
C LYS A 99 -6.57 -8.43 1.05
N VAL A 100 -5.38 -8.83 1.48
CA VAL A 100 -5.20 -9.67 2.68
C VAL A 100 -5.80 -8.97 3.90
N LEU A 101 -5.45 -7.71 4.15
CA LEU A 101 -6.02 -6.93 5.26
C LEU A 101 -7.55 -6.81 5.18
N SER A 102 -8.09 -6.63 3.98
CA SER A 102 -9.53 -6.60 3.74
C SER A 102 -10.19 -7.92 4.10
N ASP A 103 -9.60 -9.04 3.66
CA ASP A 103 -10.11 -10.39 3.92
C ASP A 103 -10.00 -10.73 5.41
N ASP A 104 -8.95 -10.27 6.10
CA ASP A 104 -8.77 -10.42 7.55
C ASP A 104 -9.78 -9.61 8.36
N ALA A 105 -10.07 -8.37 7.95
CA ALA A 105 -11.14 -7.58 8.55
C ALA A 105 -12.50 -8.30 8.43
N THR A 106 -12.81 -8.86 7.26
CA THR A 106 -14.02 -9.65 7.03
C THR A 106 -14.03 -10.94 7.86
N ARG A 107 -12.88 -11.61 8.00
CA ARG A 107 -12.77 -12.81 8.83
C ARG A 107 -13.06 -12.49 10.30
N LEU A 108 -12.45 -11.45 10.84
CA LEU A 108 -12.70 -10.97 12.21
C LEU A 108 -14.16 -10.59 12.43
N SER A 109 -14.78 -9.83 11.51
CA SER A 109 -16.18 -9.41 11.64
C SER A 109 -17.17 -10.57 11.62
N ASN A 110 -16.82 -11.68 10.97
CA ASN A 110 -17.68 -12.85 10.83
C ASN A 110 -17.54 -13.86 11.98
N LEU A 111 -16.61 -13.66 12.91
CA LEU A 111 -16.48 -14.52 14.07
C LEU A 111 -17.68 -14.36 15.00
N LYS A 112 -18.39 -15.47 15.25
CA LYS A 112 -19.56 -15.51 16.14
C LYS A 112 -19.26 -16.38 17.34
N ASP A 113 -18.94 -15.75 18.47
CA ASP A 113 -18.73 -16.43 19.75
C ASP A 113 -18.93 -15.43 20.89
N LYS A 114 -19.75 -15.78 21.87
CA LYS A 114 -20.09 -14.94 23.03
C LYS A 114 -18.89 -14.65 23.95
N ASN A 115 -17.86 -15.48 23.89
CA ASN A 115 -16.64 -15.35 24.69
C ASN A 115 -15.57 -14.52 23.97
N LEU A 116 -15.84 -14.01 22.76
CA LEU A 116 -14.93 -13.11 22.07
C LEU A 116 -15.16 -11.66 22.52
N PRO A 117 -14.09 -10.85 22.56
CA PRO A 117 -14.18 -9.42 22.88
C PRO A 117 -14.73 -8.64 21.68
N SER A 118 -16.03 -8.75 21.44
CA SER A 118 -16.70 -8.26 20.22
C SER A 118 -16.54 -6.75 20.01
N ALA A 119 -16.50 -5.96 21.09
CA ALA A 119 -16.30 -4.51 21.00
C ALA A 119 -14.89 -4.18 20.47
N GLU A 120 -13.85 -4.80 21.03
CA GLU A 120 -12.47 -4.65 20.59
C GLU A 120 -12.25 -5.17 19.16
N ILE A 121 -12.89 -6.29 18.81
CA ILE A 121 -12.88 -6.81 17.43
C ILE A 121 -13.47 -5.77 16.48
N GLN A 122 -14.63 -5.20 16.80
CA GLN A 122 -15.29 -4.23 15.93
C GLN A 122 -14.46 -2.94 15.77
N ILE A 123 -13.78 -2.48 16.83
CA ILE A 123 -12.88 -1.33 16.74
C ILE A 123 -11.72 -1.61 15.77
N VAL A 124 -11.08 -2.78 15.87
CA VAL A 124 -10.00 -3.17 14.95
C VAL A 124 -10.51 -3.29 13.53
N VAL A 125 -11.66 -3.96 13.32
CA VAL A 125 -12.29 -4.11 12.00
C VAL A 125 -12.59 -2.76 11.36
N SER A 126 -13.26 -1.85 12.08
CA SER A 126 -13.64 -0.54 11.53
C SER A 126 -12.42 0.29 11.14
N ASN A 127 -11.38 0.32 11.99
CA ASN A 127 -10.14 1.04 11.67
C ASN A 127 -9.42 0.41 10.48
N LEU A 128 -9.31 -0.93 10.45
CA LEU A 128 -8.65 -1.63 9.35
C LEU A 128 -9.38 -1.44 8.02
N GLN A 129 -10.71 -1.49 8.02
CA GLN A 129 -11.52 -1.21 6.83
C GLN A 129 -11.34 0.23 6.35
N SER A 130 -11.33 1.20 7.26
CA SER A 130 -11.04 2.59 6.92
C SER A 130 -9.67 2.71 6.25
N ILE A 131 -8.63 2.13 6.84
CA ILE A 131 -7.27 2.16 6.28
C ILE A 131 -7.20 1.51 4.90
N VAL A 132 -7.78 0.32 4.76
CA VAL A 132 -7.82 -0.39 3.48
C VAL A 132 -8.52 0.44 2.41
N ASN A 133 -9.63 1.11 2.73
CA ASN A 133 -10.37 1.90 1.76
C ASN A 133 -9.59 3.13 1.28
N HIS A 134 -8.98 3.90 2.20
CA HIS A 134 -8.15 5.04 1.82
C HIS A 134 -6.95 4.62 0.96
N LEU A 135 -6.27 3.53 1.35
CA LEU A 135 -5.10 3.05 0.60
C LEU A 135 -5.44 2.39 -0.74
N LYS A 136 -6.65 1.81 -0.88
CA LYS A 136 -7.17 1.39 -2.18
C LYS A 136 -7.39 2.59 -3.09
N ASN A 137 -8.03 3.65 -2.58
CA ASN A 137 -8.23 4.88 -3.35
C ASN A 137 -6.89 5.50 -3.76
N TYR A 138 -5.94 5.62 -2.83
CA TYR A 138 -4.57 6.05 -3.11
C TYR A 138 -3.95 5.21 -4.24
N SER A 139 -4.05 3.87 -4.16
CA SER A 139 -3.48 2.99 -5.16
C SER A 139 -4.10 3.18 -6.55
N GLU A 140 -5.40 3.41 -6.64
CA GLU A 140 -6.11 3.63 -7.90
C GLU A 140 -5.73 4.98 -8.53
N MET A 141 -5.64 6.03 -7.72
CA MET A 141 -5.19 7.35 -8.17
C MET A 141 -3.73 7.32 -8.62
N SER A 142 -2.86 6.62 -7.87
CA SER A 142 -1.45 6.44 -8.21
C SER A 142 -1.27 5.74 -9.55
N GLN A 143 -2.07 4.70 -9.82
CA GLN A 143 -2.00 3.96 -11.09
C GLN A 143 -2.32 4.87 -12.28
N LYS A 144 -3.38 5.69 -12.18
CA LYS A 144 -3.76 6.67 -13.22
C LYS A 144 -2.68 7.74 -13.40
N GLN A 145 -2.07 8.20 -12.30
CA GLN A 145 -0.98 9.15 -12.37
C GLN A 145 0.24 8.58 -13.10
N LEU A 146 0.64 7.34 -12.81
CA LEU A 146 1.77 6.69 -13.47
C LEU A 146 1.55 6.52 -14.98
N GLU A 147 0.30 6.34 -15.42
CA GLU A 147 -0.06 6.33 -16.83
C GLU A 147 0.15 7.72 -17.46
N LYS A 148 -0.33 8.78 -16.81
CA LYS A 148 -0.11 10.17 -17.25
C LYS A 148 1.37 10.56 -17.27
N GLU A 149 2.14 10.16 -16.26
CA GLU A 149 3.58 10.38 -16.23
C GLU A 149 4.27 9.69 -17.41
N ALA A 150 3.90 8.45 -17.72
CA ALA A 150 4.46 7.74 -18.88
C ALA A 150 4.07 8.42 -20.21
N GLU A 151 2.83 8.87 -20.34
CA GLU A 151 2.36 9.63 -21.50
C GLU A 151 3.11 10.96 -21.65
N PHE A 152 3.32 11.68 -20.54
CA PHE A 152 4.11 12.90 -20.49
C PHE A 152 5.52 12.67 -21.02
N PHE A 153 6.26 11.70 -20.47
CA PHE A 153 7.63 11.44 -20.90
C PHE A 153 7.71 11.01 -22.36
N VAL A 154 6.77 10.19 -22.84
CA VAL A 154 6.68 9.86 -24.27
C VAL A 154 6.41 11.11 -25.12
N SER A 155 5.53 12.00 -24.66
CA SER A 155 5.15 13.20 -25.43
C SER A 155 6.31 14.16 -25.65
N ILE A 156 7.22 14.28 -24.69
CA ILE A 156 8.39 15.17 -24.77
C ILE A 156 9.59 14.56 -25.51
N SER A 157 9.46 13.32 -25.98
CA SER A 157 10.48 12.63 -26.76
C SER A 157 10.86 13.43 -28.01
N GLY A 158 12.15 13.60 -28.23
CA GLY A 158 12.70 14.39 -29.34
C GLY A 158 12.76 15.90 -29.09
N GLY A 159 12.33 16.39 -27.91
CA GLY A 159 12.56 17.75 -27.44
C GLY A 159 11.98 18.84 -28.34
N LYS A 160 10.78 18.62 -28.90
CA LYS A 160 10.17 19.53 -29.89
C LYS A 160 9.23 20.57 -29.28
N GLN A 161 8.89 20.40 -28.00
CA GLN A 161 7.96 21.26 -27.28
C GLN A 161 8.57 22.64 -27.06
N THR A 162 7.73 23.66 -27.19
CA THR A 162 8.05 24.98 -26.68
C THR A 162 8.08 24.98 -25.15
N THR A 163 8.72 25.98 -24.56
CA THR A 163 8.76 26.16 -23.10
C THR A 163 7.37 26.22 -22.47
N ASP A 164 6.41 26.87 -23.13
CA ASP A 164 5.05 27.02 -22.61
C ASP A 164 4.26 25.72 -22.68
N GLU A 165 4.39 24.96 -23.78
CA GLU A 165 3.81 23.60 -23.88
C GLU A 165 4.37 22.67 -22.82
N LEU A 166 5.70 22.67 -22.62
CA LEU A 166 6.34 21.84 -21.61
C LEU A 166 5.86 22.20 -20.19
N ARG A 167 5.73 23.49 -19.87
CA ARG A 167 5.21 23.94 -18.56
C ARG A 167 3.77 23.48 -18.34
N ALA A 168 2.91 23.61 -19.34
CA ALA A 168 1.51 23.18 -19.23
C ALA A 168 1.41 21.68 -18.93
N LEU A 169 2.19 20.86 -19.65
CA LEU A 169 2.26 19.41 -19.43
C LEU A 169 2.76 19.04 -18.03
N ILE A 170 3.79 19.73 -17.51
CA ILE A 170 4.29 19.51 -16.15
C ILE A 170 3.23 19.85 -15.10
N ILE A 171 2.49 20.96 -15.27
CA ILE A 171 1.42 21.36 -14.34
C ILE A 171 0.33 20.29 -14.29
N GLU A 172 -0.07 19.75 -15.44
CA GLU A 172 -1.09 18.70 -15.51
C GLU A 172 -0.68 17.45 -14.72
N VAL A 173 0.55 16.98 -14.90
CA VAL A 173 1.08 15.81 -14.18
C VAL A 173 1.16 16.08 -12.67
N ASN A 174 1.66 17.25 -12.26
CA ASN A 174 1.84 17.61 -10.85
C ASN A 174 0.52 17.78 -10.09
N ASN A 175 -0.53 18.28 -10.74
CA ASN A 175 -1.84 18.40 -10.09
C ASN A 175 -2.38 17.04 -9.64
N SER A 176 -2.18 16.00 -10.46
CA SER A 176 -2.58 14.62 -10.11
C SER A 176 -1.80 14.09 -8.89
N ALA A 177 -0.54 14.48 -8.73
CA ALA A 177 0.29 14.08 -7.59
C ALA A 177 -0.19 14.71 -6.28
N ASN A 178 -0.56 16.00 -6.32
CA ASN A 178 -1.01 16.76 -5.16
C ASN A 178 -2.32 16.22 -4.57
N GLU A 179 -3.31 15.93 -5.40
CA GLU A 179 -4.60 15.35 -4.94
C GLU A 179 -4.39 14.01 -4.23
N ARG A 180 -3.51 13.18 -4.78
CA ARG A 180 -3.17 11.87 -4.21
C ARG A 180 -2.38 12.01 -2.90
N GLN A 181 -1.52 13.02 -2.75
CA GLN A 181 -0.73 13.26 -1.54
C GLN A 181 -1.60 13.57 -0.31
N GLN A 182 -2.76 14.22 -0.50
CA GLN A 182 -3.70 14.49 0.59
C GLN A 182 -4.17 13.21 1.29
N ILE A 183 -4.37 12.12 0.54
CA ILE A 183 -4.77 10.82 1.12
C ILE A 183 -3.70 10.28 2.06
N ILE A 184 -2.42 10.51 1.76
CA ILE A 184 -1.32 10.07 2.62
C ILE A 184 -1.31 10.82 3.94
N GLU A 185 -1.54 12.13 3.89
CA GLU A 185 -1.61 12.95 5.09
C GLU A 185 -2.78 12.52 5.99
N GLU A 186 -3.94 12.26 5.39
CA GLU A 186 -5.13 11.79 6.09
C GLU A 186 -4.96 10.40 6.72
N ILE A 187 -4.17 9.51 6.10
CA ILE A 187 -4.08 8.11 6.54
C ILE A 187 -2.97 7.84 7.55
N ASN A 188 -2.00 8.75 7.70
CA ASN A 188 -0.88 8.59 8.63
C ASN A 188 -1.34 8.38 10.08
N SER A 189 -2.28 9.19 10.55
CA SER A 189 -2.79 9.06 11.92
C SER A 189 -3.52 7.72 12.13
N PRO A 190 -4.54 7.36 11.32
CA PRO A 190 -5.21 6.06 11.45
C PRO A 190 -4.28 4.85 11.45
N ILE A 191 -3.24 4.83 10.60
CA ILE A 191 -2.23 3.75 10.58
C ILE A 191 -1.47 3.70 11.91
N SER A 192 -0.98 4.85 12.39
CA SER A 192 -0.20 4.93 13.63
C SER A 192 -1.00 4.57 14.88
N GLU A 193 -2.30 4.87 14.88
CA GLU A 193 -3.18 4.67 16.03
C GLU A 193 -3.71 3.23 16.14
N LEU A 194 -3.75 2.46 15.04
CA LEU A 194 -4.29 1.08 14.99
C LEU A 194 -3.52 0.08 15.87
N ASP A 195 -2.24 0.31 16.13
CA ASP A 195 -1.41 -0.56 16.97
C ASP A 195 -1.99 -0.70 18.40
N ARG A 196 -2.55 0.38 18.97
CA ARG A 196 -3.14 0.32 20.32
C ARG A 196 -4.38 -0.59 20.37
N PRO A 197 -5.42 -0.41 19.54
CA PRO A 197 -6.54 -1.35 19.44
C PRO A 197 -6.12 -2.80 19.25
N ILE A 198 -5.13 -3.06 18.38
CA ILE A 198 -4.61 -4.42 18.14
C ILE A 198 -4.03 -5.02 19.42
N ARG A 199 -3.19 -4.29 20.16
CA ARG A 199 -2.62 -4.78 21.43
C ARG A 199 -3.69 -5.07 22.47
N ILE A 200 -4.70 -4.20 22.57
CA ILE A 200 -5.83 -4.39 23.50
C ILE A 200 -6.60 -5.67 23.13
N LEU A 201 -6.94 -5.85 21.84
CA LEU A 201 -7.63 -7.04 21.36
C LEU A 201 -6.82 -8.31 21.67
N LYS A 202 -5.51 -8.30 21.40
CA LYS A 202 -4.61 -9.43 21.68
C LYS A 202 -4.58 -9.79 23.17
N ALA A 203 -4.52 -8.79 24.05
CA ALA A 203 -4.56 -9.00 25.50
C ALA A 203 -5.91 -9.59 25.96
N ARG A 204 -7.03 -9.12 25.39
CA ARG A 204 -8.37 -9.67 25.68
C ARG A 204 -8.52 -11.10 25.21
N LEU A 205 -8.06 -11.41 24.00
CA LEU A 205 -8.05 -12.78 23.49
C LEU A 205 -7.24 -13.70 24.40
N ALA A 206 -6.03 -13.30 24.82
CA ALA A 206 -5.21 -14.07 25.75
C ALA A 206 -5.92 -14.33 27.10
N ASN A 207 -6.63 -13.34 27.64
CA ASN A 207 -7.24 -13.39 28.98
C ASN A 207 -8.62 -14.06 29.04
N ASN A 208 -9.38 -14.14 27.94
CA ASN A 208 -10.71 -14.80 27.89
C ASN A 208 -10.69 -16.33 28.12
N GLY A 209 -9.56 -16.92 28.53
CA GLY A 209 -9.43 -18.32 28.95
C GLY A 209 -9.21 -18.52 30.45
N LYS A 210 -9.16 -17.45 31.26
CA LYS A 210 -9.04 -17.53 32.71
C LYS A 210 -10.37 -17.14 33.38
N GLY A 211 -11.26 -18.12 33.45
CA GLY A 211 -12.36 -18.27 34.43
C GLY A 211 -13.24 -17.07 34.76
N GLU A 212 -14.50 -17.14 34.34
CA GLU A 212 -15.63 -17.23 35.28
C GLU A 212 -16.46 -18.47 34.93
#